data_AF-A0A945L3K5-F1
#
_entry.id   AF-A0A945L3K5-F1
#
_cell.length_a   1.000
_cell.length_b   1.000
_cell.length_c   1.000
_cell.angle_alpha   90.00
_cell.angle_beta   90.00
_cell.angle_gamma   90.00
#
_symmetry.space_group_name_H-M   'P 1'
#
loop_
_entity.id
_entity.type
_entity.pdbx_description
1 polymer ?
#
loop_
_entity_poly.entity_id
_entity_poly.type
_entity_poly.pdbx_seq_one_letter_code
_entity_poly.pdbx_strand_id
1 'polypeptide(L)'
;MSVYGQTAAEAIVPAQSVDQQIDAFFGKIADAIFGVIMWEIPLIKTPFIVAWLTIAAITFTLYFKFINFRQLGFSLAIVRGRYTDPNEAGEVSHFQALATALSGTVGLGNIAGVAIAISMGGPGATFWMIVAGLL
;
A
#
# COMPACT_ATOMS: atom_id res chain seq x y z
N MET A 1 -55.69 -34.44 4.74
CA MET A 1 -55.90 -33.01 5.09
C MET A 1 -55.25 -32.78 6.45
N SER A 2 -54.19 -31.98 6.48
CA SER A 2 -53.51 -31.36 7.64
C SER A 2 -53.42 -32.13 8.96
N VAL A 3 -52.21 -32.52 9.40
CA VAL A 3 -51.69 -32.06 10.70
C VAL A 3 -50.15 -31.95 10.64
N TYR A 4 -49.72 -30.71 10.81
CA TYR A 4 -48.41 -30.20 11.19
C TYR A 4 -47.60 -31.11 12.12
N GLY A 5 -46.44 -31.53 11.64
CA GLY A 5 -45.31 -32.00 12.44
C GLY A 5 -44.05 -31.24 12.04
N GLN A 6 -44.13 -29.91 12.04
CA GLN A 6 -42.95 -29.05 12.02
C GLN A 6 -42.18 -29.26 13.34
N THR A 7 -41.27 -30.21 13.38
CA THR A 7 -40.03 -30.01 14.13
C THR A 7 -39.05 -29.35 13.17
N ALA A 8 -39.35 -28.08 12.85
CA ALA A 8 -38.33 -27.19 12.36
C ALA A 8 -37.27 -27.16 13.46
N ALA A 9 -36.07 -27.67 13.15
CA ALA A 9 -34.90 -27.33 13.90
C ALA A 9 -34.94 -25.81 14.08
N GLU A 10 -35.02 -25.34 15.32
CA GLU A 10 -34.70 -23.95 15.64
C GLU A 10 -33.31 -23.72 15.06
N ALA A 11 -33.28 -23.04 13.91
CA ALA A 11 -32.08 -22.37 13.48
C ALA A 11 -31.82 -21.36 14.60
N ILE A 12 -30.89 -21.71 15.49
CA ILE A 12 -30.28 -20.78 16.41
C ILE A 12 -29.74 -19.68 15.51
N VAL A 13 -30.49 -18.59 15.39
CA VAL A 13 -30.02 -17.36 14.76
C VAL A 13 -28.91 -16.90 15.70
N PRO A 14 -27.62 -16.99 15.30
CA PRO A 14 -26.58 -16.46 16.17
C PRO A 14 -26.87 -14.96 16.25
N ALA A 15 -27.21 -14.48 17.44
CA ALA A 15 -27.17 -13.04 17.74
C ALA A 15 -25.84 -12.52 17.20
N GLN A 16 -25.86 -11.40 16.45
CA GLN A 16 -24.70 -10.88 15.73
C GLN A 16 -23.42 -11.18 16.49
N SER A 17 -22.60 -12.10 15.95
CA SER A 17 -21.37 -12.48 16.64
C SER A 17 -20.55 -11.23 16.86
N VAL A 18 -19.76 -11.19 17.93
CA VAL A 18 -18.90 -10.04 18.25
C VAL A 18 -18.08 -9.62 17.02
N ASP A 19 -17.69 -10.57 16.18
CA ASP A 19 -17.03 -10.36 14.88
C ASP A 19 -17.87 -9.49 13.94
N GLN A 20 -19.17 -9.74 13.79
CA GLN A 20 -20.05 -8.95 12.91
C GLN A 20 -20.24 -7.51 13.41
N GLN A 21 -20.24 -7.31 14.73
CA GLN A 21 -20.33 -5.96 15.30
C GLN A 21 -19.02 -5.18 15.09
N ILE A 22 -17.89 -5.86 15.25
CA ILE A 22 -16.55 -5.34 14.95
C ILE A 22 -16.48 -4.97 13.46
N ASP A 23 -16.80 -5.89 12.57
CA ASP A 23 -16.77 -5.67 11.12
C ASP A 23 -17.70 -4.53 10.68
N ALA A 24 -18.90 -4.43 11.25
CA ALA A 24 -19.81 -3.34 10.94
C ALA A 24 -19.30 -1.98 11.43
N PHE A 25 -18.60 -1.93 12.57
CA PHE A 25 -17.99 -0.72 13.08
C PHE A 25 -16.80 -0.29 12.22
N PHE A 26 -15.86 -1.20 11.97
CA PHE A 26 -14.69 -0.93 11.14
C PHE A 26 -15.06 -0.66 9.69
N GLY A 27 -16.06 -1.36 9.16
CA GLY A 27 -16.60 -1.15 7.81
C GLY A 27 -17.10 0.28 7.60
N LYS A 28 -17.88 0.83 8.55
CA LYS A 28 -18.33 2.23 8.46
C LYS A 28 -17.18 3.24 8.39
N ILE A 29 -16.12 3.00 9.17
CA ILE A 29 -14.94 3.87 9.16
C ILE A 29 -14.17 3.71 7.85
N ALA A 30 -13.96 2.46 7.42
CA ALA A 30 -13.29 2.13 6.19
C ALA A 30 -14.01 2.75 4.99
N ASP A 31 -15.33 2.57 4.88
CA ASP A 31 -16.16 3.11 3.81
C ASP A 31 -16.11 4.64 3.76
N ALA A 32 -16.13 5.30 4.93
CA ALA A 32 -15.98 6.75 4.99
C ALA A 32 -14.62 7.21 4.47
N ILE A 33 -13.54 6.52 4.84
CA ILE A 33 -12.18 6.82 4.35
C ILE A 33 -12.09 6.54 2.86
N PHE A 34 -12.47 5.34 2.41
CA PHE A 34 -12.47 4.91 1.02
C PHE A 34 -13.28 5.85 0.13
N GLY A 35 -14.45 6.30 0.58
CA GLY A 35 -15.26 7.26 -0.14
C GLY A 35 -14.53 8.59 -0.41
N VAL A 36 -13.67 9.03 0.51
CA VAL A 36 -12.85 10.24 0.34
C VAL A 36 -11.60 9.96 -0.50
N ILE A 37 -10.84 8.91 -0.19
CA ILE A 37 -9.55 8.65 -0.85
C ILE A 37 -9.72 8.15 -2.28
N MET A 38 -10.75 7.34 -2.55
CA MET A 38 -11.08 6.80 -3.86
C MET A 38 -12.07 7.67 -4.63
N TRP A 39 -12.37 8.88 -4.14
CA TRP A 39 -13.19 9.82 -4.88
C TRP A 39 -12.57 10.09 -6.26
N GLU A 40 -13.32 9.82 -7.33
CA GLU A 40 -12.82 9.98 -8.70
C GLU A 40 -12.90 11.45 -9.14
N ILE A 41 -11.77 11.96 -9.63
CA ILE A 41 -11.71 13.32 -10.19
C ILE A 41 -12.19 13.27 -11.64
N PRO A 42 -13.34 13.89 -11.99
CA PRO A 42 -13.97 13.72 -13.31
C PRO A 42 -13.11 14.15 -14.50
N LEU A 43 -12.16 15.06 -14.29
CA LEU A 43 -11.28 15.59 -15.34
C LEU A 43 -10.21 14.58 -15.78
N ILE A 44 -9.68 13.79 -14.85
CA ILE A 44 -8.51 12.92 -15.06
C ILE A 44 -8.81 11.43 -14.85
N LYS A 45 -10.05 11.07 -14.50
CA LYS A 45 -10.51 9.68 -14.27
C LYS A 45 -9.58 8.89 -13.35
N THR A 46 -9.07 9.57 -12.33
CA THR A 46 -8.05 9.05 -11.41
C THR A 46 -8.53 9.29 -9.98
N PRO A 47 -8.33 8.32 -9.05
CA PRO A 47 -8.66 8.51 -7.65
C PRO A 47 -7.93 9.72 -7.03
N PHE A 48 -8.61 10.45 -6.16
CA PHE A 48 -8.08 11.63 -5.48
C PHE A 48 -6.73 11.36 -4.79
N ILE A 49 -6.61 10.21 -4.10
CA ILE A 49 -5.36 9.83 -3.43
C ILE A 49 -4.17 9.72 -4.38
N VAL A 50 -4.38 9.19 -5.60
CA VAL A 50 -3.31 9.04 -6.59
C VAL A 50 -2.87 10.42 -7.09
N ALA A 51 -3.82 11.31 -7.38
CA ALA A 51 -3.51 12.68 -7.78
C ALA A 51 -2.75 13.44 -6.68
N TRP A 52 -3.22 13.33 -5.43
CA TRP A 52 -2.61 13.97 -4.27
C TRP A 52 -1.17 13.51 -4.04
N LEU A 53 -0.94 12.19 -4.01
CA LEU A 53 0.39 11.61 -3.81
C LEU A 53 1.35 11.97 -4.95
N THR A 54 0.85 12.02 -6.19
CA THR A 54 1.67 12.41 -7.35
C THR A 54 2.13 13.87 -7.26
N ILE A 55 1.25 14.79 -6.86
CA ILE A 55 1.60 16.21 -6.66
C ILE A 55 2.64 16.36 -5.55
N ALA A 56 2.46 15.66 -4.43
CA ALA A 56 3.40 15.66 -3.32
C ALA A 56 4.77 15.12 -3.74
N ALA A 57 4.79 13.97 -4.45
CA ALA A 57 6.01 13.37 -4.98
C ALA A 57 6.77 14.36 -5.85
N ILE A 58 6.13 14.89 -6.91
CA ILE A 58 6.74 15.88 -7.82
C ILE A 58 7.27 17.09 -7.06
N THR A 59 6.50 17.62 -6.11
CA THR A 59 6.91 18.79 -5.32
C THR A 59 8.18 18.48 -4.50
N PHE A 60 8.25 17.32 -3.85
CA PHE A 60 9.44 16.90 -3.12
C PHE A 60 10.62 16.58 -4.03
N THR A 61 10.40 15.91 -5.17
CA THR A 61 11.45 15.65 -6.15
C THR A 61 12.10 16.95 -6.62
N LEU A 62 11.30 17.98 -6.94
CA LEU A 62 11.79 19.29 -7.38
C LEU A 62 12.44 20.07 -6.24
N TYR A 63 11.82 20.10 -5.05
CA TYR A 63 12.35 20.78 -3.88
C TYR A 63 13.72 20.24 -3.46
N PHE A 64 13.89 18.92 -3.47
CA PHE A 64 15.17 18.26 -3.17
C PHE A 64 16.14 18.21 -4.36
N LYS A 65 15.80 18.85 -5.49
CA LYS A 65 16.64 18.93 -6.71
C LYS A 65 17.02 17.56 -7.24
N PHE A 66 16.02 16.68 -7.42
CA PHE A 66 16.18 15.33 -7.96
C PHE A 66 17.16 14.47 -7.14
N ILE A 67 17.04 14.53 -5.81
CA ILE A 67 17.94 13.80 -4.90
C ILE A 67 17.95 12.29 -5.15
N ASN A 68 16.81 11.72 -5.56
CA ASN A 68 16.68 10.30 -5.92
C ASN A 68 17.72 9.87 -6.95
N PHE A 69 18.02 10.73 -7.94
CA PHE A 69 19.04 10.46 -8.95
C PHE A 69 20.44 10.88 -8.50
N ARG A 70 20.57 12.04 -7.85
CA ARG A 70 21.88 12.61 -7.48
C ARG A 70 22.61 11.78 -6.43
N GLN A 71 21.89 11.25 -5.44
CA GLN A 71 22.49 10.57 -4.29
C GLN A 71 22.45 9.04 -4.39
N LEU A 72 21.93 8.46 -5.48
CA LEU A 72 21.81 7.01 -5.65
C LEU A 72 23.17 6.27 -5.53
N GLY A 73 24.23 6.84 -6.11
CA GLY A 73 25.57 6.26 -6.01
C GLY A 73 26.14 6.34 -4.59
N PHE A 74 25.87 7.44 -3.89
CA PHE A 74 26.31 7.66 -2.52
C PHE A 74 25.58 6.76 -1.53
N SER A 75 24.25 6.63 -1.65
CA SER A 75 23.46 5.72 -0.82
C SER A 75 23.88 4.26 -1.01
N LEU A 76 24.17 3.85 -2.25
CA LEU A 76 24.69 2.51 -2.52
C LEU A 76 26.08 2.27 -1.89
N ALA A 77 26.94 3.30 -1.86
CA ALA A 77 28.24 3.20 -1.21
C ALA A 77 28.13 3.06 0.33
N ILE A 78 27.17 3.76 0.95
CA ILE A 78 26.86 3.64 2.39
C ILE A 78 26.37 2.22 2.72
N VAL A 79 25.38 1.73 1.97
CA VAL A 79 24.79 0.39 2.20
C VAL A 79 25.83 -0.72 2.01
N ARG A 80 26.81 -0.52 1.13
CA ARG A 80 27.94 -1.43 0.92
C ARG A 80 29.03 -1.36 2.00
N GLY A 81 28.88 -0.50 3.01
CA GLY A 81 29.81 -0.39 4.14
C GLY A 81 31.07 0.44 3.85
N ARG A 82 31.13 1.19 2.74
CA ARG A 82 32.31 2.03 2.43
C ARG A 82 32.50 3.22 3.38
N TYR A 83 31.46 3.55 4.15
CA TYR A 83 31.42 4.69 5.07
C TYR A 83 30.96 4.28 6.47
N THR A 84 31.14 3.01 6.86
CA THR A 84 30.74 2.52 8.18
C THR A 84 31.93 2.57 9.13
N ASP A 85 31.83 3.34 10.21
CA ASP A 85 32.84 3.35 11.27
C ASP A 85 32.54 2.22 12.28
N PRO A 86 33.51 1.36 12.62
CA PRO A 86 33.33 0.33 13.65
C PRO A 86 32.93 0.86 15.03
N ASN A 87 33.11 2.16 15.31
CA ASN A 87 32.77 2.81 16.57
C ASN A 87 31.48 3.64 16.51
N GLU A 88 30.74 3.61 15.40
CA GLU A 88 29.45 4.31 15.29
C GLU A 88 28.38 3.63 16.17
N ALA A 89 27.58 4.46 16.84
CA ALA A 89 26.45 4.00 17.63
C ALA A 89 25.32 3.51 16.70
N GLY A 90 25.28 2.19 16.44
CA GLY A 90 24.21 1.55 15.68
C GLY A 90 24.07 0.07 16.04
N GLU A 91 22.84 -0.37 16.36
CA GLU A 91 22.57 -1.78 16.71
C GLU A 91 22.51 -2.70 15.48
N VAL A 92 22.32 -2.12 14.29
CA VAL A 92 22.23 -2.83 13.01
C VAL A 92 23.01 -2.10 11.93
N SER A 93 23.60 -2.86 11.00
CA SER A 93 24.30 -2.30 9.84
C SER A 93 23.34 -1.57 8.88
N HIS A 94 23.85 -0.62 8.08
CA HIS A 94 23.04 0.07 7.07
C HIS A 94 22.36 -0.89 6.09
N PHE A 95 23.02 -2.00 5.72
CA PHE A 95 22.41 -3.03 4.87
C PHE A 95 21.26 -3.74 5.58
N GLN A 96 21.40 -4.08 6.86
CA GLN A 96 20.32 -4.69 7.63
C GLN A 96 19.14 -3.74 7.78
N ALA A 97 19.39 -2.45 8.06
CA ALA A 97 18.33 -1.44 8.11
C ALA A 97 17.58 -1.34 6.76
N LEU A 98 18.32 -1.33 5.64
CA LEU A 98 17.73 -1.36 4.30
C LEU A 98 16.92 -2.64 4.06
N ALA A 99 17.46 -3.81 4.42
CA ALA A 99 16.80 -5.09 4.25
C ALA A 99 15.49 -5.18 5.04
N THR A 100 15.47 -4.64 6.27
CA THR A 100 14.25 -4.53 7.08
C THR A 100 13.21 -3.62 6.42
N ALA A 101 13.61 -2.46 5.90
CA ALA A 101 12.69 -1.56 5.19
C ALA A 101 12.16 -2.18 3.89
N LEU A 102 13.03 -2.85 3.12
CA LEU A 102 12.63 -3.57 1.89
C LEU A 102 11.70 -4.74 2.19
N SER A 103 11.93 -5.47 3.28
CA SER A 103 11.05 -6.56 3.69
C SER A 103 9.62 -6.08 3.99
N GLY A 104 9.46 -4.85 4.51
CA GLY A 104 8.15 -4.26 4.76
C GLY A 104 7.44 -3.79 3.47
N THR A 105 8.19 -3.58 2.39
CA THR A 105 7.68 -2.99 1.15
C THR A 105 7.70 -3.96 -0.04
N VAL A 106 8.35 -5.12 0.04
CA VAL A 106 8.34 -6.15 -1.00
C VAL A 106 7.57 -7.36 -0.49
N GLY A 107 6.30 -7.47 -0.89
CA GLY A 107 5.42 -8.58 -0.51
C GLY A 107 4.61 -9.13 -1.68
N LEU A 108 3.91 -10.25 -1.44
CA LEU A 108 3.01 -10.89 -2.42
C LEU A 108 1.99 -9.90 -3.00
N GLY A 109 1.48 -8.97 -2.17
CA GLY A 109 0.55 -7.93 -2.60
C GLY A 109 1.11 -7.00 -3.68
N ASN A 110 2.41 -6.67 -3.63
CA ASN A 110 3.03 -5.81 -4.64
C ASN A 110 3.31 -6.57 -5.94
N ILE A 111 3.65 -7.86 -5.85
CA ILE A 111 3.80 -8.71 -7.04
C ILE A 111 2.45 -8.92 -7.73
N ALA A 112 1.41 -9.28 -6.96
CA ALA A 112 0.05 -9.47 -7.46
C ALA A 112 -0.56 -8.15 -7.99
N GLY A 113 -0.32 -7.03 -7.29
CA GLY A 113 -0.78 -5.71 -7.69
C GLY A 113 -0.19 -5.27 -9.03
N VAL A 114 1.11 -5.53 -9.25
CA VAL A 114 1.75 -5.29 -10.57
C VAL A 114 1.11 -6.16 -11.65
N ALA A 115 0.87 -7.44 -11.38
CA ALA A 115 0.21 -8.33 -12.35
C ALA A 115 -1.20 -7.85 -12.73
N ILE A 116 -2.01 -7.42 -11.75
CA ILE A 116 -3.35 -6.86 -11.98
C ILE A 116 -3.25 -5.58 -12.81
N ALA A 117 -2.35 -4.67 -12.45
CA ALA A 117 -2.21 -3.40 -13.14
C ALA A 117 -1.75 -3.56 -14.60
N ILE A 118 -0.85 -4.50 -14.89
CA ILE A 118 -0.45 -4.80 -16.28
C ILE A 118 -1.60 -5.46 -17.04
N SER A 119 -2.33 -6.37 -16.39
CA SER A 119 -3.46 -7.07 -17.02
C SER A 119 -4.59 -6.11 -17.41
N MET A 120 -4.86 -5.10 -16.58
CA MET A 120 -5.92 -4.11 -16.84
C MET A 120 -5.44 -2.89 -17.64
N GLY A 121 -4.25 -2.39 -17.33
CA GLY A 121 -3.68 -1.16 -17.91
C GLY A 121 -2.76 -1.38 -19.12
N GLY A 122 -2.48 -2.64 -19.47
CA GLY A 122 -1.58 -3.00 -20.55
C GLY A 122 -0.09 -2.85 -20.20
N PRO A 123 0.82 -3.12 -21.15
CA PRO A 123 2.27 -3.13 -20.92
C PRO A 123 2.84 -1.75 -20.54
N GLY A 124 2.14 -0.66 -20.86
CA GLY A 124 2.53 0.70 -20.48
C GLY A 124 2.45 0.97 -18.98
N ALA A 125 1.70 0.18 -18.22
CA ALA A 125 1.55 0.35 -16.77
C ALA A 125 2.90 0.24 -16.03
N THR A 126 3.77 -0.68 -16.46
CA THR A 126 5.09 -0.88 -15.84
C THR A 126 5.98 0.36 -15.97
N PHE A 127 5.95 1.04 -17.12
CA PHE A 127 6.70 2.27 -17.32
C PHE A 127 6.30 3.34 -16.30
N TRP A 128 4.98 3.56 -16.12
CA TRP A 128 4.47 4.54 -15.17
C TRP A 128 4.71 4.16 -13.71
N MET A 129 4.72 2.87 -13.38
CA MET A 129 5.09 2.40 -12.03
C MET A 129 6.55 2.72 -11.69
N ILE A 130 7.47 2.55 -12.65
CA ILE A 130 8.88 2.90 -12.45
C ILE A 130 9.01 4.41 -12.26
N VAL A 131 8.32 5.21 -13.06
CA VAL A 131 8.33 6.68 -12.91
C VAL A 131 7.77 7.08 -11.54
N ALA A 132 6.63 6.53 -11.13
CA ALA A 132 6.04 6.81 -9.83
C ALA A 132 6.95 6.41 -8.65
N GLY A 133 7.74 5.34 -8.79
CA GLY A 133 8.74 4.95 -7.79
C GLY A 133 10.01 5.81 -7.78
N LEU A 134 10.28 6.57 -8.85
CA LEU A 134 11.46 7.44 -8.97
C LEU A 134 11.18 8.90 -8.56
N LEU A 135 9.92 9.33 -8.62
CA LEU A 135 9.46 10.65 -8.19
C LEU A 135 9.49 10.75 -6.66
#